data_AF-A0A7W7R0Y0-F1
#
_entry.id   AF-A0A7W7R0Y0-F1
#
_cell.length_a   1.000
_cell.length_b   1.000
_cell.length_c   1.000
_cell.angle_alpha   90.00
_cell.angle_beta   90.00
_cell.angle_gamma   90.00
#
_symmetry.space_group_name_H-M   'P 1'
#
loop_
_entity.id
_entity.type
_entity.pdbx_description
1 polymer ?
#
loop_
_entity_poly.entity_id
_entity_poly.type
_entity_poly.pdbx_seq_one_letter_code
_entity_poly.pdbx_strand_id
1 'polypeptide(L)'
;MRALYGDADADAVGGWGQGLDPDAWMWVEGVDYAAGWRVARAAATEVNVLLTQCGVPVDELRAVAATDAQGHGEVRLVGLPQGWLRLEQLLRLASTVPVVESD
;
A
#
# COMPACT_ATOMS: atom_id res chain seq x y z
N MET A 1 -40.04 16.53 15.53
CA MET A 1 -38.83 17.20 15.04
C MET A 1 -37.65 16.29 15.35
N ARG A 2 -37.04 15.68 14.33
CA ARG A 2 -35.92 14.73 14.43
C ARG A 2 -34.61 15.48 14.20
N ALA A 3 -33.57 15.11 14.92
CA ALA A 3 -32.22 14.96 14.37
C ALA A 3 -31.54 13.79 15.10
N LEU A 4 -31.12 12.80 14.31
CA LEU A 4 -30.12 11.77 14.64
C LEU A 4 -28.75 12.29 14.19
N TYR A 5 -27.68 11.83 14.84
CA TYR A 5 -26.24 11.73 14.47
C TYR A 5 -25.50 11.85 15.82
N GLY A 6 -24.83 10.83 16.38
CA GLY A 6 -23.88 9.93 15.74
C GLY A 6 -22.52 10.62 15.75
N ASP A 7 -21.89 10.69 16.93
CA ASP A 7 -20.55 11.27 17.07
C ASP A 7 -19.55 10.39 16.32
N ALA A 8 -19.13 10.92 15.18
CA ALA A 8 -18.23 10.31 14.24
C ALA A 8 -16.77 10.45 14.69
N ASP A 9 -16.00 9.39 14.39
CA ASP A 9 -14.59 9.38 14.04
C ASP A 9 -13.64 10.21 14.91
N ALA A 10 -13.20 9.58 16.00
CA ALA A 10 -11.99 9.97 16.73
C ALA A 10 -10.67 9.55 16.02
N ASP A 11 -10.73 9.09 14.78
CA ASP A 11 -9.58 8.50 14.05
C ASP A 11 -9.03 9.36 12.90
N ALA A 12 -9.17 10.69 12.97
CA ALA A 12 -8.74 11.56 11.86
C ALA A 12 -7.89 12.75 12.30
N VAL A 13 -6.72 12.48 12.88
CA VAL A 13 -5.61 13.46 12.93
C VAL A 13 -4.29 12.80 12.55
N GLY A 14 -3.98 12.85 11.26
CA GLY A 14 -2.62 12.97 10.74
C GLY A 14 -1.68 11.78 10.90
N GLY A 15 -1.77 10.83 9.98
CA GLY A 15 -0.68 9.88 9.72
C GLY A 15 -1.19 8.55 9.22
N TRP A 16 -0.88 8.24 7.96
CA TRP A 16 -0.83 6.91 7.38
C TRP A 16 -0.79 5.81 8.46
N GLY A 17 -1.91 5.12 8.65
CA GLY A 17 -2.10 4.15 9.72
C GLY A 17 -0.99 3.10 9.74
N GLN A 18 -0.05 3.28 10.65
CA GLN A 18 0.69 2.17 11.24
C GLN A 18 -0.17 1.74 12.40
N GLY A 19 -0.85 0.60 12.26
CA GLY A 19 -1.17 -0.19 13.44
C GLY A 19 0.13 -0.33 14.23
N LEU A 20 0.15 0.21 15.44
CA LEU A 20 1.24 0.02 16.37
C LEU A 20 1.17 -1.43 16.83
N ASP A 21 1.60 -2.36 15.97
CA ASP A 21 1.82 -3.74 16.36
C ASP A 21 3.12 -3.76 17.19
N PRO A 22 3.04 -4.00 18.51
CA PRO A 22 4.21 -4.03 19.37
C PRO A 22 5.22 -5.11 18.93
N ASP A 23 4.76 -6.16 18.23
CA ASP A 23 5.63 -7.22 17.72
C ASP A 23 6.38 -6.82 16.45
N ALA A 24 5.89 -5.81 15.71
CA ALA A 24 6.55 -5.29 14.51
C ALA A 24 7.81 -4.46 14.81
N TRP A 25 8.08 -4.14 16.08
CA TRP A 25 9.22 -3.29 16.51
C TRP A 25 10.35 -4.08 17.18
N MET A 26 10.16 -5.37 17.43
CA MET A 26 11.21 -6.24 17.97
C MET A 26 12.09 -6.75 16.83
N TRP A 27 13.29 -6.20 16.73
CA TRP A 27 14.34 -6.75 15.88
C TRP A 27 14.74 -8.13 16.40
N VAL A 28 14.52 -9.16 15.59
CA VAL A 28 14.96 -10.52 15.89
C VAL A 28 16.39 -10.70 15.42
N GLU A 29 17.28 -11.10 16.33
CA GLU A 29 18.68 -11.39 16.01
C GLU A 29 18.76 -12.51 14.96
N GLY A 30 19.65 -12.34 13.98
CA GLY A 30 19.87 -13.32 12.90
C GLY A 30 18.93 -13.19 11.70
N VAL A 31 17.93 -12.30 11.74
CA VAL A 31 17.05 -12.03 10.60
C VAL A 31 17.64 -10.92 9.72
N ASP A 32 17.79 -11.19 8.41
CA ASP A 32 18.29 -10.21 7.44
C ASP A 32 17.14 -9.36 6.86
N TYR A 33 16.63 -8.43 7.68
CA TYR A 33 15.64 -7.45 7.26
C TYR A 33 16.13 -6.58 6.08
N ALA A 34 17.43 -6.36 5.94
CA ALA A 34 17.96 -5.53 4.87
C ALA A 34 17.85 -6.23 3.50
N ALA A 35 18.02 -7.55 3.45
CA ALA A 35 17.80 -8.34 2.23
C ALA A 35 16.34 -8.30 1.78
N GLY A 36 15.39 -8.59 2.68
CA GLY A 36 13.97 -8.51 2.36
C GLY A 36 13.56 -7.12 1.88
N TRP A 37 13.99 -6.07 2.59
CA TRP A 37 13.66 -4.70 2.24
C TRP A 37 14.23 -4.28 0.87
N ARG A 38 15.45 -4.72 0.51
CA ARG A 38 16.03 -4.41 -0.80
C ARG A 38 15.20 -4.97 -1.95
N VAL A 39 14.72 -6.20 -1.82
CA VAL A 39 13.84 -6.83 -2.82
C VAL A 39 12.51 -6.07 -2.91
N ALA A 40 11.89 -5.79 -1.75
CA ALA A 40 10.66 -5.00 -1.71
C ALA A 40 10.83 -3.59 -2.28
N ARG A 41 11.98 -2.95 -2.07
CA ARG A 41 12.28 -1.61 -2.59
C ARG A 41 12.40 -1.60 -4.11
N ALA A 42 13.01 -2.62 -4.70
CA ALA A 42 13.05 -2.75 -6.15
C ALA A 42 11.63 -2.86 -6.72
N ALA A 43 10.82 -3.78 -6.19
CA ALA A 43 9.43 -3.97 -6.60
C ALA A 43 8.58 -2.70 -6.41
N ALA A 44 8.68 -2.03 -5.25
CA ALA A 44 7.95 -0.78 -5.00
C ALA A 44 8.36 0.34 -5.97
N THR A 45 9.63 0.39 -6.38
CA THR A 45 10.11 1.37 -7.36
C THR A 45 9.46 1.14 -8.72
N GLU A 46 9.42 -0.11 -9.19
CA GLU A 46 8.79 -0.47 -10.47
C GLU A 46 7.29 -0.19 -10.46
N VAL A 47 6.59 -0.54 -9.37
CA VAL A 47 5.16 -0.22 -9.19
C VAL A 47 4.92 1.28 -9.24
N ASN A 48 5.76 2.09 -8.58
CA ASN A 48 5.62 3.56 -8.61
C ASN A 48 5.84 4.15 -10.00
N VAL A 49 6.76 3.59 -10.79
CA VAL A 49 6.96 3.97 -12.18
C VAL A 49 5.69 3.66 -12.99
N LEU A 50 5.12 2.47 -12.84
CA LEU A 50 3.89 2.07 -13.54
C LEU A 50 2.69 2.94 -13.13
N LEU A 51 2.49 3.19 -11.83
CA LEU A 51 1.44 4.07 -11.33
C LEU A 51 1.52 5.45 -11.99
N THR A 52 2.73 6.03 -12.05
CA THR A 52 2.98 7.32 -12.70
C THR A 52 2.65 7.27 -14.19
N GLN A 53 3.10 6.23 -14.90
CA GLN A 53 2.81 6.03 -16.32
C GLN A 53 1.31 5.86 -16.61
N CYS A 54 0.56 5.27 -15.68
CA CYS A 54 -0.89 5.11 -15.75
C CYS A 54 -1.66 6.36 -15.27
N GLY A 55 -0.98 7.46 -14.96
CA GLY A 55 -1.62 8.71 -14.54
C GLY A 55 -2.10 8.70 -13.08
N VAL A 56 -1.55 7.83 -12.24
CA VAL A 56 -1.71 7.87 -10.78
C VAL A 56 -0.50 8.60 -10.17
N PRO A 57 -0.67 9.84 -9.68
CA PRO A 57 0.41 10.60 -9.08
C PRO A 57 0.92 9.95 -7.77
N VAL A 58 2.25 9.93 -7.58
CA VAL A 58 2.89 9.31 -6.40
C VAL A 58 2.62 10.05 -5.08
N ASP A 59 2.20 11.30 -5.14
CA ASP A 59 1.71 12.08 -4.00
C ASP A 59 0.28 11.71 -3.60
N GLU A 60 -0.49 11.09 -4.50
CA GLU A 60 -1.82 10.57 -4.22
C GLU A 60 -1.83 9.08 -3.88
N LEU A 61 -0.99 8.24 -4.51
CA LEU A 61 -0.86 6.82 -4.21
C LEU A 61 0.53 6.34 -4.60
N ARG A 62 1.21 5.65 -3.68
CA ARG A 62 2.53 5.07 -3.93
C ARG A 62 2.72 3.72 -3.26
N ALA A 63 3.55 2.89 -3.87
CA ALA A 63 4.11 1.70 -3.26
C ALA A 63 5.26 2.07 -2.32
N VAL A 64 5.27 1.46 -1.14
CA VAL A 64 6.34 1.56 -0.14
C VAL A 64 6.83 0.17 0.22
N ALA A 65 8.15 0.05 0.37
CA ALA A 65 8.79 -1.18 0.81
C ALA A 65 8.78 -1.27 2.34
N ALA A 66 8.48 -2.45 2.84
CA ALA A 66 8.55 -2.83 4.24
C ALA A 66 9.17 -4.23 4.36
N THR A 67 9.34 -4.68 5.59
CA THR A 67 9.64 -6.07 5.90
C THR A 67 8.74 -6.56 7.02
N ASP A 68 8.33 -7.82 6.96
CA ASP A 68 7.63 -8.49 8.04
C ASP A 68 8.59 -8.84 9.21
N ALA A 69 8.04 -9.40 10.29
CA ALA A 69 8.81 -9.79 11.47
C ALA A 69 9.86 -10.88 11.18
N GLN A 70 9.68 -11.65 10.10
CA GLN A 70 10.55 -12.71 9.63
C GLN A 70 11.60 -12.22 8.62
N GLY A 71 11.60 -10.93 8.29
CA GLY A 71 12.54 -10.32 7.35
C GLY A 71 12.16 -10.52 5.88
N HIS A 72 10.96 -11.00 5.56
CA HIS A 72 10.50 -11.05 4.17
C HIS A 72 10.12 -9.64 3.70
N GLY A 73 10.47 -9.34 2.45
CA GLY A 73 10.10 -8.07 1.83
C GLY A 73 8.59 -7.98 1.55
N GLU A 74 7.98 -6.87 1.96
CA GLU A 74 6.58 -6.54 1.66
C GLU A 74 6.50 -5.25 0.84
N VAL A 75 5.53 -5.18 -0.07
CA VAL A 75 5.15 -3.95 -0.76
C VAL A 75 3.75 -3.55 -0.32
N ARG A 76 3.60 -2.33 0.19
CA ARG A 76 2.32 -1.77 0.62
C ARG A 76 1.96 -0.58 -0.25
N LEU A 77 0.68 -0.45 -0.61
CA LEU A 77 0.17 0.75 -1.24
C LEU A 77 -0.35 1.70 -0.17
N VAL A 78 0.12 2.94 -0.20
CA VAL A 78 -0.32 4.03 0.68
C VAL A 78 -0.73 5.21 -0.18
N GLY A 79 -2.00 5.61 -0.08
CA GLY A 79 -2.52 6.75 -0.82
C GLY A 79 -3.71 7.45 -0.17
N LEU A 80 -3.97 8.67 -0.64
CA LEU A 80 -5.19 9.42 -0.40
C LEU A 80 -6.36 8.76 -1.17
N PRO A 81 -7.63 8.98 -0.76
CA PRO A 81 -8.79 8.35 -1.40
C PRO A 81 -8.84 8.52 -2.92
N GLN A 82 -8.47 9.69 -3.46
CA GLN A 82 -8.46 9.93 -4.90
C GLN A 82 -7.45 9.07 -5.67
N GLY A 83 -6.31 8.75 -5.07
CA GLY A 83 -5.32 7.85 -5.68
C GLY A 83 -5.86 6.42 -5.79
N TRP A 84 -6.58 5.96 -4.76
CA TRP A 84 -7.27 4.67 -4.77
C TRP A 84 -8.39 4.60 -5.80
N LEU A 85 -9.19 5.66 -5.96
CA LEU A 85 -10.24 5.73 -6.99
C LEU A 85 -9.66 5.65 -8.41
N ARG A 86 -8.51 6.30 -8.67
CA ARG A 86 -7.81 6.18 -9.95
C ARG A 86 -7.29 4.76 -10.19
N LEU A 87 -6.69 4.14 -9.17
CA LEU A 87 -6.25 2.74 -9.25
C LEU A 87 -7.42 1.80 -9.54
N GLU A 88 -8.56 1.98 -8.87
CA GLU A 88 -9.77 1.19 -9.11
C GLU A 88 -10.22 1.28 -10.57
N GLN A 89 -10.24 2.49 -11.15
CA GLN A 89 -10.59 2.70 -12.56
C GLN A 89 -9.63 1.95 -13.49
N LEU A 90 -8.32 1.99 -13.23
CA LEU A 90 -7.33 1.23 -13.99
C LEU A 90 -7.54 -0.28 -13.88
N LEU A 91 -7.80 -0.79 -12.66
CA LEU A 91 -8.06 -2.21 -12.44
C LEU A 91 -9.34 -2.68 -13.15
N ARG A 92 -10.39 -1.84 -13.18
CA ARG A 92 -11.59 -2.14 -13.96
C ARG A 92 -11.28 -2.25 -15.45
N LEU A 93 -10.48 -1.34 -15.99
CA LEU A 93 -10.05 -1.39 -17.41
C LEU A 93 -9.18 -2.62 -17.70
N ALA A 94 -8.33 -3.03 -16.76
CA ALA A 94 -7.50 -4.23 -16.93
C ALA A 94 -8.34 -5.53 -16.84
N SER A 95 -9.33 -5.57 -15.94
CA SER A 95 -10.19 -6.75 -15.73
C SER A 95 -11.11 -7.08 -16.92
N THR A 96 -11.29 -6.15 -17.86
CA THR A 96 -12.06 -6.41 -19.09
C THR A 96 -11.20 -7.11 -20.16
N VAL A 97 -9.88 -7.21 -19.94
CA VAL A 97 -8.99 -8.04 -20.74
C VAL A 97 -9.06 -9.47 -20.20
N PRO A 98 -9.46 -10.47 -21.01
CA PRO A 98 -9.45 -11.86 -20.57
C PRO A 98 -8.02 -12.28 -20.24
N VAL A 99 -7.83 -12.94 -19.09
CA VAL A 99 -6.54 -13.56 -18.75
C VAL A 99 -6.28 -14.65 -19.79
N VAL A 100 -5.33 -14.42 -20.68
CA VAL A 100 -4.82 -15.48 -21.56
C VAL A 100 -3.88 -16.30 -20.68
N GLU A 101 -4.37 -17.44 -20.19
CA GLU A 101 -3.49 -18.45 -19.59
C GLU A 101 -2.42 -18.81 -20.63
N SER A 102 -1.16 -18.68 -20.23
CA SER A 102 -0.04 -19.17 -21.02
C SER A 102 0.18 -20.63 -20.61
N ASP A 103 -0.02 -21.54 -21.56
CA ASP A 103 0.36 -22.97 -21.47
C ASP A 103 1.88 -23.16 -21.25
#